data_AF-A0AAJ5BH89-F1
#
_entry.id   AF-A0AAJ5BH89-F1
#
_cell.length_a   1.000
_cell.length_b   1.000
_cell.length_c   1.000
_cell.angle_alpha   90.00
_cell.angle_beta   90.00
_cell.angle_gamma   90.00
#
_symmetry.space_group_name_H-M   'P 1'
#
loop_
_entity.id
_entity.type
_entity.pdbx_description
1 polymer ?
#
loop_
_entity_poly.entity_id
_entity_poly.type
_entity_poly.pdbx_seq_one_letter_code
_entity_poly.pdbx_strand_id
1 'polypeptide(L)'
;MRVRRLDKNHDWSFGLGRFNYAQDSESIAQRVKTRLLSFKGDWVHDLEHGIPWLPHFERSFDLSRLEREIKLQILETEGVKSLDEFTMRLDPDSRQMTVSVYLTDQYDQQLIVKT
;
A
#
# COMPACT_ATOMS: atom_id res chain seq x y z
N MET A 1 -12.74 -7.10 -4.36
CA MET A 1 -13.08 -7.30 -2.93
C MET A 1 -13.56 -6.00 -2.29
N ARG A 2 -14.54 -6.00 -1.38
CA ARG A 2 -14.91 -4.80 -0.60
C ARG A 2 -14.16 -4.78 0.73
N VAL A 3 -13.72 -3.60 1.17
CA VAL A 3 -13.03 -3.42 2.46
C VAL A 3 -13.74 -2.39 3.30
N ARG A 4 -13.56 -2.45 4.62
CA ARG A 4 -14.09 -1.42 5.51
C ARG A 4 -13.39 -0.10 5.22
N ARG A 5 -14.15 0.96 4.97
CA ARG A 5 -13.59 2.29 4.69
C ARG A 5 -12.85 2.81 5.91
N LEU A 6 -11.62 3.26 5.70
CA LEU A 6 -10.82 3.92 6.71
C LEU A 6 -11.11 5.43 6.75
N ASP A 7 -10.99 6.03 7.92
CA ASP A 7 -10.96 7.48 8.07
C ASP A 7 -9.55 8.05 7.83
N LYS A 8 -9.37 9.35 8.10
CA LYS A 8 -8.09 10.04 7.90
C LYS A 8 -6.98 9.54 8.84
N ASN A 9 -7.34 8.93 9.96
CA ASN A 9 -6.43 8.37 10.97
C ASN A 9 -6.15 6.89 10.74
N HIS A 10 -6.67 6.32 9.65
CA HIS A 10 -6.60 4.90 9.30
C HIS A 10 -7.45 4.00 10.20
N ASP A 11 -8.47 4.57 10.86
CA ASP A 11 -9.42 3.82 11.70
C ASP A 11 -10.65 3.37 10.92
N TRP A 12 -11.26 2.27 11.36
CA TRP A 12 -12.49 1.75 10.76
C TRP A 12 -13.67 2.68 11.01
N SER A 13 -14.36 3.07 9.93
CA SER A 13 -15.61 3.83 10.02
C SER A 13 -16.81 2.96 10.42
N PHE A 14 -17.73 3.47 11.26
CA PHE A 14 -18.97 2.78 11.68
C PHE A 14 -20.18 3.72 11.62
N GLY A 15 -21.40 3.15 11.64
CA GLY A 15 -22.66 3.91 11.74
C GLY A 15 -23.45 4.16 10.45
N LEU A 16 -22.81 4.16 9.27
CA LEU A 16 -23.46 4.43 7.98
C LEU A 16 -23.83 3.19 7.13
N GLY A 17 -23.95 2.00 7.74
CA GLY A 17 -24.31 0.77 7.03
C GLY A 17 -23.38 0.46 5.85
N ARG A 18 -23.95 0.33 4.63
CA ARG A 18 -23.19 0.02 3.40
C ARG A 18 -22.22 1.12 2.98
N PHE A 19 -22.43 2.37 3.41
CA PHE A 19 -21.53 3.48 3.09
C PHE A 19 -20.20 3.44 3.87
N ASN A 20 -20.06 2.57 4.88
CA ASN A 20 -18.78 2.34 5.57
C ASN A 20 -17.87 1.35 4.83
N TYR A 21 -18.20 0.96 3.60
CA TYR A 21 -17.37 0.05 2.82
C TYR A 21 -16.85 0.80 1.59
N ALA A 22 -15.53 0.79 1.43
CA ALA A 22 -14.89 1.23 0.21
C ALA A 22 -15.19 0.19 -0.89
N GLN A 23 -15.51 0.67 -2.09
CA GLN A 23 -15.89 -0.16 -3.24
C GLN A 23 -14.98 0.15 -4.42
N ASP A 24 -14.91 -0.80 -5.35
CA ASP A 24 -14.21 -0.67 -6.63
C ASP A 24 -12.80 -0.07 -6.46
N SER A 25 -12.48 0.99 -7.17
CA SER A 25 -11.19 1.68 -7.20
C SER A 25 -10.75 2.22 -5.82
N GLU A 26 -11.70 2.72 -5.02
CA GLU A 26 -11.41 3.19 -3.65
C GLU A 26 -10.89 2.04 -2.77
N SER A 27 -11.52 0.86 -2.90
CA SER A 27 -11.10 -0.32 -2.16
C SER A 27 -9.70 -0.78 -2.56
N ILE A 28 -9.36 -0.67 -3.84
CA ILE A 28 -8.05 -1.05 -4.38
C ILE A 28 -6.98 -0.10 -3.82
N ALA A 29 -7.20 1.22 -3.91
CA ALA A 29 -6.28 2.20 -3.35
C ALA A 29 -6.04 1.99 -1.84
N GLN A 30 -7.12 1.71 -1.08
CA GLN A 30 -7.01 1.45 0.35
C GLN A 30 -6.23 0.16 0.66
N ARG A 31 -6.45 -0.92 -0.10
CA ARG A 31 -5.71 -2.18 0.04
C ARG A 31 -4.23 -2.02 -0.26
N VAL A 32 -3.90 -1.31 -1.35
CA VAL A 32 -2.51 -0.98 -1.68
C VAL A 32 -1.86 -0.22 -0.53
N LYS A 33 -2.49 0.85 -0.04
CA LYS A 33 -1.96 1.61 1.10
C LYS A 33 -1.77 0.76 2.35
N THR A 34 -2.75 -0.10 2.66
CA THR A 34 -2.66 -1.01 3.82
C THR A 34 -1.49 -1.97 3.68
N ARG A 35 -1.32 -2.59 2.51
CA ARG A 35 -0.23 -3.53 2.24
C ARG A 35 1.15 -2.87 2.33
N LEU A 36 1.27 -1.59 1.92
CA LEU A 36 2.51 -0.82 2.07
C LEU A 36 2.86 -0.56 3.55
N LEU A 37 1.87 -0.40 4.41
CA LEU A 37 2.06 -0.10 5.83
C LEU A 37 2.22 -1.36 6.69
N SER A 38 1.76 -2.52 6.21
CA SER A 38 1.88 -3.80 6.92
C SER A 38 3.29 -4.39 6.83
N PHE A 39 3.75 -5.03 7.91
CA PHE A 39 4.93 -5.89 7.86
C PHE A 39 4.55 -7.27 7.30
N LYS A 40 5.50 -7.88 6.60
CA LYS A 40 5.39 -9.28 6.19
C LYS A 40 5.17 -10.18 7.41
N GLY A 41 4.08 -10.94 7.41
CA GLY A 41 3.71 -11.84 8.50
C GLY A 41 2.73 -11.27 9.53
N ASP A 42 2.33 -10.00 9.43
CA ASP A 42 1.34 -9.40 10.35
C ASP A 42 -0.03 -10.06 10.24
N TRP A 43 -0.39 -10.52 9.05
CA TRP A 43 -1.69 -11.15 8.82
C TRP A 43 -1.61 -12.66 8.95
N VAL A 44 -2.17 -13.21 10.04
CA VAL A 44 -2.10 -14.64 10.36
C VAL A 44 -2.74 -15.57 9.30
N HIS A 45 -3.55 -15.04 8.38
CA HIS A 45 -4.16 -15.84 7.30
C HIS A 45 -3.35 -15.79 5.99
N ASP A 46 -2.41 -14.85 5.88
CA ASP A 46 -1.54 -14.68 4.71
C ASP A 46 -0.20 -14.10 5.18
N LEU A 47 0.74 -14.98 5.46
CA LEU A 47 2.07 -14.60 5.95
C LEU A 47 2.92 -13.91 4.88
N GLU A 48 2.53 -14.01 3.61
CA GLU A 48 3.20 -13.32 2.51
C GLU A 48 2.70 -11.88 2.35
N HIS A 49 1.62 -11.50 3.03
CA HIS A 49 1.08 -10.15 2.99
C HIS A 49 2.01 -9.13 3.68
N GLY A 50 2.31 -8.05 2.97
CA GLY A 50 3.05 -6.90 3.50
C GLY A 50 4.48 -6.87 2.99
N ILE A 51 5.26 -5.90 3.47
CA ILE A 51 6.66 -5.74 3.06
C ILE A 51 7.57 -6.25 4.18
N PRO A 52 8.65 -7.00 3.85
CA PRO A 52 9.65 -7.42 4.83
C PRO A 52 10.55 -6.24 5.22
N TRP A 53 9.99 -5.24 5.90
CA TRP A 53 10.70 -4.00 6.26
C TRP A 53 11.94 -4.23 7.14
N LEU A 54 11.88 -5.19 8.07
CA LEU A 54 12.94 -5.41 9.07
C LEU A 54 14.32 -5.71 8.44
N PRO A 55 14.47 -6.66 7.50
CA PRO A 55 15.73 -6.86 6.77
C PRO A 55 16.28 -5.62 6.08
N HIS A 56 15.42 -4.67 5.69
CA HIS A 56 15.87 -3.45 5.03
C HIS A 56 16.45 -2.44 6.03
N PHE A 57 16.15 -2.50 7.32
CA PHE A 57 16.74 -1.58 8.30
C PHE A 57 18.18 -1.94 8.73
N GLU A 58 18.76 -3.00 8.18
CA GLU A 58 20.14 -3.42 8.46
C GLU A 58 21.19 -2.56 7.72
N ARG A 59 22.46 -2.66 8.16
CA ARG A 59 23.58 -1.76 7.77
C ARG A 59 23.84 -1.60 6.27
N SER A 60 23.30 -2.47 5.41
CA SER A 60 23.37 -2.36 3.95
C SER A 60 21.97 -2.09 3.37
N PHE A 61 21.49 -0.86 3.54
CA PHE A 61 20.20 -0.45 2.99
C PHE A 61 20.29 -0.29 1.47
N ASP A 62 19.88 -1.32 0.74
CA ASP A 62 19.74 -1.26 -0.71
C ASP A 62 18.36 -0.71 -1.08
N LEU A 63 18.33 0.61 -1.34
CA LEU A 63 17.15 1.34 -1.83
C LEU A 63 16.56 0.72 -3.10
N SER A 64 17.40 0.24 -4.01
CA SER A 64 16.94 -0.36 -5.28
C SER A 64 16.23 -1.69 -5.05
N ARG A 65 16.71 -2.47 -4.07
CA ARG A 65 16.02 -3.70 -3.66
C ARG A 65 14.67 -3.40 -3.02
N LEU A 66 14.63 -2.47 -2.06
CA LEU A 66 13.38 -2.08 -1.41
C LEU A 66 12.35 -1.55 -2.42
N GLU A 67 12.78 -0.71 -3.36
CA GLU A 67 11.92 -0.20 -4.42
C GLU A 67 11.29 -1.33 -5.25
N ARG A 68 12.06 -2.36 -5.61
CA ARG A 68 11.54 -3.52 -6.35
C ARG A 68 10.51 -4.30 -5.53
N GLU A 69 10.79 -4.57 -4.25
CA GLU A 69 9.88 -5.27 -3.34
C GLU A 69 8.55 -4.52 -3.21
N ILE A 70 8.61 -3.19 -3.02
CA ILE A 70 7.42 -2.34 -2.95
C ILE A 70 6.61 -2.43 -4.26
N LYS A 71 7.26 -2.28 -5.42
CA LYS A 71 6.58 -2.35 -6.72
C LYS A 71 5.91 -3.71 -6.95
N LEU A 72 6.58 -4.80 -6.58
CA LEU A 72 6.02 -6.15 -6.66
C LEU A 72 4.78 -6.28 -5.78
N GLN A 73 4.85 -5.85 -4.52
CA GLN A 73 3.72 -5.93 -3.59
C GLN A 73 2.49 -5.13 -4.07
N ILE A 74 2.70 -3.99 -4.71
CA ILE A 74 1.63 -3.19 -5.32
C ILE A 74 1.01 -3.93 -6.49
N LEU A 75 1.82 -4.45 -7.41
CA LEU A 75 1.33 -5.18 -8.60
C LEU A 75 0.64 -6.49 -8.25
N GLU A 76 1.05 -7.16 -7.16
CA GLU A 76 0.39 -8.36 -6.64
C GLU A 76 -0.95 -8.06 -5.95
N THR A 77 -1.28 -6.78 -5.72
CA THR A 77 -2.56 -6.41 -5.12
C THR A 77 -3.67 -6.59 -6.16
N GLU A 78 -4.61 -7.49 -5.87
CA GLU A 78 -5.76 -7.77 -6.73
C GLU A 78 -6.51 -6.49 -7.11
N GLY A 79 -6.68 -6.30 -8.42
CA GLY A 79 -7.35 -5.13 -9.01
C GLY A 79 -6.40 -4.06 -9.52
N VAL A 80 -5.10 -4.12 -9.19
CA VAL A 80 -4.08 -3.28 -9.82
C VAL A 80 -3.73 -3.85 -11.19
N LYS A 81 -3.83 -3.02 -12.24
CA LYS A 81 -3.56 -3.42 -13.63
C LYS A 81 -2.17 -2.99 -14.09
N SER A 82 -1.78 -1.75 -13.80
CA SER A 82 -0.45 -1.23 -14.11
C SER A 82 0.03 -0.23 -13.06
N LEU A 83 1.35 -0.12 -12.97
CA LEU A 83 2.04 0.89 -12.21
C LEU A 83 2.55 1.95 -13.19
N ASP A 84 2.00 3.16 -13.14
CA ASP A 84 2.27 4.19 -14.14
C ASP A 84 3.46 5.07 -13.71
N GLU A 85 3.51 5.45 -12.44
CA GLU A 85 4.61 6.21 -11.86
C GLU A 85 4.86 5.80 -10.41
N PHE A 86 6.13 5.74 -10.03
CA PHE A 86 6.56 5.40 -8.68
C PHE A 86 7.67 6.36 -8.24
N THR A 87 7.47 6.98 -7.08
CA THR A 87 8.47 7.83 -6.43
C THR A 87 8.65 7.38 -4.99
N MET A 88 9.89 7.12 -4.60
CA MET A 88 10.30 6.85 -3.23
C MET A 88 11.36 7.86 -2.80
N ARG A 89 11.15 8.51 -1.64
CA ARG A 89 12.11 9.46 -1.07
C ARG A 89 12.37 9.10 0.38
N LEU A 90 13.64 8.97 0.73
CA LEU A 90 14.09 8.84 2.12
C LEU A 90 14.72 10.16 2.53
N ASP A 91 14.21 10.76 3.60
CA ASP A 91 14.81 11.90 4.27
C ASP A 91 15.66 11.40 5.47
N PRO A 92 17.00 11.50 5.41
CA PRO A 92 17.89 11.04 6.47
C PRO A 92 17.75 11.82 7.78
N ASP A 93 17.37 13.10 7.70
CA ASP A 93 17.34 14.00 8.87
C ASP A 93 16.10 13.71 9.73
N SER A 94 14.94 13.55 9.07
CA SER A 94 13.69 13.20 9.76
C SER A 94 13.48 11.68 9.91
N ARG A 95 14.31 10.86 9.26
CA ARG A 95 14.16 9.40 9.14
C ARG A 95 12.78 9.00 8.61
N GLN A 96 12.24 9.79 7.69
CA GLN A 96 10.94 9.54 7.08
C GLN A 96 11.12 9.05 5.65
N MET A 97 10.32 8.06 5.27
CA MET A 97 10.25 7.60 3.90
C MET A 97 8.86 7.87 3.35
N THR A 98 8.80 8.55 2.21
CA THR A 98 7.57 8.85 1.49
C THR A 98 7.53 8.04 0.21
N VAL A 99 6.45 7.29 0.01
CA VAL A 99 6.17 6.54 -1.21
C VAL A 99 4.93 7.14 -1.85
N SER A 100 5.07 7.53 -3.12
CA SER A 100 3.99 8.08 -3.95
C SER A 100 3.86 7.25 -5.21
N VAL A 101 2.64 6.79 -5.48
CA VAL A 101 2.36 5.84 -6.55
C VAL A 101 1.17 6.30 -7.36
N TYR A 102 1.34 6.30 -8.67
CA TYR A 102 0.25 6.39 -9.65
C TYR A 102 0.07 5.01 -10.26
N LEU A 103 -1.16 4.48 -10.17
CA LEU A 103 -1.50 3.17 -10.69
C LEU A 103 -2.82 3.24 -11.43
N THR A 104 -2.96 2.39 -12.45
CA THR A 104 -4.22 2.16 -13.14
C THR A 104 -4.81 0.86 -12.63
N ASP A 105 -6.09 0.89 -12.29
CA ASP A 105 -6.81 -0.28 -11.80
C ASP A 105 -7.50 -1.07 -12.94
N GLN A 106 -8.15 -2.18 -12.57
CA GLN A 106 -8.91 -3.02 -13.48
C GLN A 106 -10.13 -2.33 -14.11
N TYR A 107 -10.54 -1.17 -13.60
CA TYR A 107 -11.64 -0.36 -14.12
C TYR A 107 -11.14 0.79 -15.01
N ASP A 108 -9.85 0.76 -15.40
CA ASP A 108 -9.18 1.79 -16.18
C ASP A 108 -9.21 3.18 -15.51
N GLN A 109 -9.26 3.21 -14.17
CA GLN A 109 -9.15 4.44 -13.39
C GLN A 109 -7.74 4.65 -12.87
N GLN A 110 -7.25 5.88 -13.00
CA GLN A 110 -6.00 6.31 -12.40
C GLN A 110 -6.19 6.66 -10.93
N LEU A 111 -5.41 6.02 -10.07
CA LEU A 111 -5.43 6.16 -8.62
C LEU A 111 -4.08 6.66 -8.13
N ILE A 112 -4.14 7.51 -7.09
CA ILE A 112 -2.95 8.06 -6.43
C ILE A 112 -2.91 7.52 -5.00
N VAL A 113 -1.84 6.80 -4.66
CA VAL A 113 -1.60 6.29 -3.31
C VAL A 113 -0.34 6.94 -2.74
N LYS A 114 -0.47 7.50 -1.53
CA LYS A 114 0.62 8.15 -0.80
C LYS A 114 0.69 7.64 0.63
N THR A 115 1.89 7.33 1.10
CA THR A 115 2.21 7.03 2.50
C THR A 115 2.96 8.18 3.12
#